data_AF-A0A8J5MT20-F1
#
_entry.id   AF-A0A8J5MT20-F1
#
_cell.length_a   1.000
_cell.length_b   1.000
_cell.length_c   1.000
_cell.angle_alpha   90.00
_cell.angle_beta   90.00
_cell.angle_gamma   90.00
#
_symmetry.space_group_name_H-M   'P 1'
#
loop_
_entity.id
_entity.type
_entity.pdbx_description
1 polymer ?
#
loop_
_entity_poly.entity_id
_entity_poly.type
_entity_poly.pdbx_seq_one_letter_code
_entity_poly.pdbx_strand_id
1 'polypeptide(L)'
;ILLRDREMLYLAYSHGQDRGAGVGVMPELVPSGPVLPLGVRVTMTKLEVVVTATDDQKHEDDVESVRVHGEQVFTCGGDNKVKFIKLNQLMPRPEKEIESLLVTASRVLTCSQDGKVKVWDHHDLKLLHEFKAHDYSINDLLVLGSTLFTCSVDATVKSWDLNTFELKNTLTNHEESVRKLATNGTHVFAGDDKGEVYVFDESGAVQASYGVVEEVWSLHAQDDLIYSVRDRGVTITQTKGQKNKFTVIKSLEGRAPICVAGNNLTFPDTSGLTIRVHDNTAGSYKLKGELKGHEMIITALGGVGEDRLLSAGWDNEARLWDLTSLKLLASCGLPGYTNGIAASQDGYIFAAGAGGFVCKMKIS
;
A
#
# COMPACT_ATOMS: atom_id res chain seq x y z
N ILE A 1 12.33 5.37 -30.17
CA ILE A 1 12.48 6.45 -29.18
C ILE A 1 11.47 6.14 -28.08
N LEU A 2 11.96 5.79 -26.88
CA LEU A 2 11.10 5.52 -25.73
C LEU A 2 10.40 6.81 -25.32
N LEU A 3 9.07 6.82 -25.35
CA LEU A 3 8.26 7.75 -24.57
C LEU A 3 7.44 6.95 -23.57
N ARG A 4 7.64 7.37 -22.33
CA ARG A 4 7.15 6.85 -21.08
C ARG A 4 5.76 7.46 -20.89
N ASP A 5 4.72 6.70 -21.13
CA ASP A 5 3.41 6.86 -20.50
C ASP A 5 2.64 5.56 -20.73
N ARG A 6 2.07 5.02 -19.66
CA ARG A 6 1.34 3.75 -19.67
C ARG A 6 0.03 3.95 -20.42
N GLU A 7 0.06 3.81 -21.75
CA GLU A 7 -1.14 3.62 -22.55
C GLU A 7 -1.67 2.21 -22.30
N MET A 8 -2.79 2.09 -21.58
CA MET A 8 -3.58 0.86 -21.56
C MET A 8 -4.37 0.78 -22.87
N LEU A 9 -4.00 -0.17 -23.73
CA LEU A 9 -4.75 -0.57 -24.91
C LEU A 9 -5.95 -1.42 -24.46
N TYR A 10 -7.18 -0.98 -24.76
CA TYR A 10 -8.38 -1.79 -24.60
C TYR A 10 -8.95 -2.15 -25.97
N LEU A 11 -9.19 -3.46 -26.18
CA LEU A 11 -9.95 -3.99 -27.31
C LEU A 11 -11.44 -3.88 -27.00
N ALA A 12 -12.22 -3.35 -27.95
CA ALA A 12 -13.67 -3.45 -27.94
C ALA A 12 -14.10 -4.65 -28.81
N TYR A 13 -15.05 -5.45 -28.32
CA TYR A 13 -15.76 -6.47 -29.10
C TYR A 13 -17.04 -5.87 -29.67
N SER A 14 -17.30 -6.06 -30.97
CA SER A 14 -18.63 -5.91 -31.55
C SER A 14 -19.29 -7.29 -31.67
N HIS A 15 -20.60 -7.36 -31.43
CA HIS A 15 -21.38 -8.55 -31.70
C HIS A 15 -22.10 -8.37 -33.04
N GLY A 16 -21.46 -8.80 -34.12
CA GLY A 16 -22.02 -8.90 -35.46
C GLY A 16 -21.51 -10.18 -36.10
N GLN A 17 -22.42 -11.01 -36.62
CA GLN A 17 -22.06 -12.25 -37.29
C GLN A 17 -21.18 -11.98 -38.51
N ASP A 18 -20.16 -12.82 -38.68
CA ASP A 18 -19.28 -12.94 -39.85
C ASP A 18 -18.25 -11.81 -40.14
N ARG A 19 -17.06 -11.93 -39.52
CA ARG A 19 -15.72 -12.03 -40.17
C ARG A 19 -14.61 -11.96 -39.11
N GLY A 20 -13.70 -12.93 -39.13
CA GLY A 20 -12.80 -13.22 -38.00
C GLY A 20 -11.49 -12.43 -37.93
N ALA A 21 -11.02 -12.25 -36.69
CA ALA A 21 -9.64 -12.48 -36.26
C ALA A 21 -9.64 -12.84 -34.75
N GLY A 22 -9.07 -13.99 -34.38
CA GLY A 22 -8.92 -14.46 -32.98
C GLY A 22 -7.92 -13.61 -32.17
N VAL A 23 -7.86 -13.66 -30.83
CA VAL A 23 -7.52 -14.82 -29.96
C VAL A 23 -8.22 -14.72 -28.58
N GLY A 24 -8.67 -15.86 -28.02
CA GLY A 24 -9.30 -16.03 -26.68
C GLY A 24 -8.30 -16.07 -25.50
N VAL A 25 -8.67 -16.15 -24.21
CA VAL A 25 -9.73 -16.95 -23.56
C VAL A 25 -10.27 -16.24 -22.29
N MET A 26 -11.59 -16.32 -22.05
CA MET A 26 -12.23 -16.25 -20.71
C MET A 26 -13.06 -17.53 -20.49
N PRO A 27 -13.17 -18.02 -19.25
CA PRO A 27 -14.44 -18.51 -18.69
C PRO A 27 -14.77 -17.70 -17.41
N GLU A 28 -15.99 -17.32 -17.05
CA GLU A 28 -17.26 -18.05 -17.03
C GLU A 28 -18.46 -17.10 -17.26
N LEU A 29 -19.58 -17.69 -17.69
CA LEU A 29 -20.84 -17.07 -18.10
C LEU A 29 -21.65 -16.43 -16.96
N VAL A 30 -22.28 -15.28 -17.24
CA VAL A 30 -23.50 -14.81 -16.57
C VAL A 30 -24.61 -14.70 -17.62
N PRO A 31 -25.86 -15.17 -17.35
CA PRO A 31 -26.89 -15.27 -18.38
C PRO A 31 -27.54 -13.94 -18.75
N SER A 32 -27.98 -13.90 -20.00
CA SER A 32 -28.58 -12.80 -20.78
C SER A 32 -29.78 -12.09 -20.13
N GLY A 33 -29.69 -10.77 -20.02
CA GLY A 33 -30.82 -9.85 -19.85
C GLY A 33 -31.19 -9.13 -21.17
N PRO A 34 -32.34 -8.42 -21.24
CA PRO A 34 -32.90 -7.91 -22.49
C PRO A 34 -32.08 -6.73 -23.07
N VAL A 35 -32.04 -6.69 -24.40
CA VAL A 35 -31.33 -5.71 -25.24
C VAL A 35 -31.92 -4.30 -25.06
N LEU A 36 -31.07 -3.33 -24.69
CA LEU A 36 -31.37 -1.89 -24.67
C LEU A 36 -30.72 -1.20 -25.91
N PRO A 37 -31.23 -0.04 -26.36
CA PRO A 37 -30.89 0.54 -27.66
C PRO A 37 -29.42 1.02 -27.75
N LEU A 38 -28.90 1.01 -28.98
CA LEU A 38 -27.54 1.35 -29.42
C LEU A 38 -26.86 2.45 -28.57
N GLY A 39 -25.90 2.02 -27.75
CA GLY A 39 -25.00 2.87 -26.98
C GLY A 39 -23.63 2.21 -26.86
N VAL A 40 -22.56 3.01 -26.78
CA VAL A 40 -21.20 2.52 -26.58
C VAL A 40 -21.02 2.15 -25.11
N ARG A 41 -20.83 0.85 -24.82
CA ARG A 41 -20.60 0.37 -23.45
C ARG A 41 -19.11 0.24 -23.19
N VAL A 42 -18.54 1.21 -22.47
CA VAL A 42 -17.15 1.14 -22.02
C VAL A 42 -17.13 0.48 -20.64
N THR A 43 -16.63 -0.76 -20.58
CA THR A 43 -16.47 -1.48 -19.32
C THR A 43 -15.08 -1.20 -18.79
N MET A 44 -14.95 -0.28 -17.82
CA MET A 44 -13.73 -0.25 -16.99
C MET A 44 -13.89 -1.36 -15.96
N THR A 45 -12.85 -2.16 -15.74
CA THR A 45 -12.92 -3.45 -15.02
C THR A 45 -13.40 -3.40 -13.57
N LYS A 46 -13.88 -2.26 -13.04
CA LYS A 46 -14.67 -2.14 -11.80
C LYS A 46 -15.68 -0.97 -11.77
N LEU A 47 -15.97 -0.32 -12.89
CA LEU A 47 -17.00 0.74 -13.00
C LEU A 47 -17.67 0.66 -14.38
N GLU A 48 -18.97 0.33 -14.41
CA GLU A 48 -19.79 0.54 -15.60
C GLU A 48 -20.12 2.03 -15.72
N VAL A 49 -19.48 2.73 -16.66
CA VAL A 49 -19.86 4.10 -17.02
C VAL A 49 -20.61 4.02 -18.33
N VAL A 50 -21.94 4.13 -18.27
CA VAL A 50 -22.78 4.27 -19.46
C VAL A 50 -22.68 5.72 -19.93
N VAL A 51 -21.82 5.96 -20.92
CA VAL A 51 -21.75 7.25 -21.59
C VAL A 51 -22.90 7.32 -22.59
N THR A 52 -23.95 8.06 -22.23
CA THR A 52 -25.09 8.28 -23.13
C THR A 52 -24.71 9.40 -24.09
N ALA A 53 -24.35 9.05 -25.33
CA ALA A 53 -24.10 10.03 -26.38
C ALA A 53 -25.41 10.75 -26.78
N THR A 54 -25.34 12.06 -26.96
CA THR A 54 -26.42 12.83 -27.62
C THR A 54 -26.49 12.41 -29.10
N ASP A 55 -27.64 12.61 -29.77
CA ASP A 55 -27.87 12.04 -31.12
C ASP A 55 -26.86 12.53 -32.18
N ASP A 56 -26.24 13.69 -31.99
CA ASP A 56 -25.16 14.24 -32.81
C ASP A 56 -23.79 13.56 -32.59
N GLN A 57 -23.62 12.86 -31.46
CA GLN A 57 -22.39 12.17 -31.05
C GLN A 57 -22.39 10.66 -31.37
N LYS A 58 -23.52 10.08 -31.80
CA LYS A 58 -23.63 8.65 -32.17
C LYS A 58 -23.07 8.41 -33.57
N HIS A 59 -22.28 7.35 -33.78
CA HIS A 59 -21.90 6.94 -35.13
C HIS A 59 -23.12 6.44 -35.91
N GLU A 60 -23.11 6.65 -37.21
CA GLU A 60 -24.17 6.16 -38.13
C GLU A 60 -24.00 4.66 -38.45
N ASP A 61 -22.83 4.10 -38.10
CA ASP A 61 -22.43 2.70 -38.31
C ASP A 61 -21.70 2.17 -37.06
N ASP A 62 -21.31 0.89 -37.08
CA ASP A 62 -20.64 0.21 -35.97
C ASP A 62 -19.37 0.94 -35.51
N VAL A 63 -19.22 1.06 -34.18
CA VAL A 63 -18.00 1.62 -33.56
C VAL A 63 -16.94 0.53 -33.50
N GLU A 64 -15.87 0.72 -34.26
CA GLU A 64 -14.78 -0.25 -34.39
C GLU A 64 -13.72 -0.10 -33.29
N SER A 65 -13.51 1.12 -32.79
CA SER A 65 -12.53 1.38 -31.74
C SER A 65 -12.90 2.58 -30.87
N VAL A 66 -12.56 2.46 -29.59
CA VAL A 66 -12.72 3.50 -28.58
C VAL A 66 -11.37 3.72 -27.91
N ARG A 67 -11.01 4.99 -27.69
CA ARG A 67 -9.83 5.41 -26.94
C ARG A 67 -10.21 6.49 -25.94
N VAL A 68 -9.57 6.49 -24.79
CA VAL A 68 -9.79 7.50 -23.74
C VAL A 68 -8.47 8.17 -23.43
N HIS A 69 -8.45 9.51 -23.45
CA HIS A 69 -7.29 10.31 -23.07
C HIS A 69 -7.76 11.51 -22.24
N GLY A 70 -7.40 11.55 -20.96
CA GLY A 70 -7.89 12.58 -20.05
C GLY A 70 -9.42 12.60 -19.97
N GLU A 71 -10.04 13.77 -20.16
CA GLU A 71 -11.50 13.97 -20.15
C GLU A 71 -12.19 13.69 -21.50
N GLN A 72 -11.46 13.12 -22.45
CA GLN A 72 -11.90 12.94 -23.83
C GLN A 72 -12.01 11.46 -24.18
N VAL A 73 -13.16 11.10 -24.74
CA VAL A 73 -13.37 9.80 -25.37
C VAL A 73 -13.38 10.02 -26.88
N PHE A 74 -12.56 9.24 -27.58
CA PHE A 74 -12.50 9.19 -29.03
C PHE A 74 -13.11 7.88 -29.50
N THR A 75 -14.06 7.98 -30.42
CA THR A 75 -14.68 6.83 -31.07
C THR A 75 -14.44 6.93 -32.57
N CYS A 76 -14.12 5.82 -33.21
CA CYS A 76 -14.11 5.70 -34.66
C CYS A 76 -14.94 4.49 -35.08
N GLY A 77 -15.65 4.62 -36.20
CA GLY A 77 -16.57 3.60 -36.70
C GLY A 77 -16.61 3.55 -38.22
N GLY A 78 -17.40 2.61 -38.75
CA GLY A 78 -17.56 2.35 -40.19
C GLY A 78 -18.06 3.55 -41.01
N ASP A 79 -18.55 4.60 -40.34
CA ASP A 79 -18.98 5.87 -40.94
C ASP A 79 -17.80 6.78 -41.37
N ASN A 80 -16.55 6.31 -41.29
CA ASN A 80 -15.31 7.03 -41.61
C ASN A 80 -15.13 8.35 -40.84
N LYS A 81 -15.81 8.51 -39.70
CA LYS A 81 -15.69 9.70 -38.84
C LYS A 81 -14.95 9.33 -37.56
N VAL A 82 -14.18 10.28 -37.04
CA VAL A 82 -13.70 10.24 -35.65
C VAL A 82 -14.55 11.22 -34.86
N LYS A 83 -15.27 10.73 -33.86
CA LYS A 83 -16.11 11.56 -32.99
C LYS A 83 -15.45 11.71 -31.64
N PHE A 84 -15.62 12.89 -31.05
CA PHE A 84 -15.11 13.19 -29.72
C PHE A 84 -16.28 13.42 -28.77
N ILE A 85 -16.19 12.84 -27.58
CA ILE A 85 -17.13 13.05 -26.48
C ILE A 85 -16.33 13.67 -25.33
N LYS A 86 -16.72 14.88 -24.92
CA LYS A 86 -16.19 15.52 -23.73
C LYS A 86 -16.99 15.05 -22.52
N LEU A 87 -16.32 14.38 -21.58
CA LEU A 87 -16.96 13.91 -20.36
C LEU A 87 -17.30 15.13 -19.47
N ASN A 88 -18.57 15.51 -19.41
CA ASN A 88 -19.04 16.66 -18.63
C ASN A 88 -19.25 16.35 -17.14
N GLN A 89 -19.12 15.09 -16.73
CA GLN A 89 -18.93 14.72 -15.33
C GLN A 89 -17.43 14.48 -15.14
N LEU A 90 -16.81 15.30 -14.26
CA LEU A 90 -15.45 15.07 -13.78
C LEU A 90 -15.32 13.60 -13.45
N MET A 91 -14.50 12.86 -14.21
CA MET A 91 -13.98 11.61 -13.68
C MET A 91 -13.35 11.98 -12.33
N PRO A 92 -13.75 11.39 -11.19
CA PRO A 92 -12.95 11.53 -10.00
C PRO A 92 -11.54 11.13 -10.41
N ARG A 93 -10.57 12.06 -10.28
CA ARG A 93 -9.17 11.74 -10.56
C ARG A 93 -8.88 10.45 -9.80
N PRO A 94 -8.29 9.41 -10.43
CA PRO A 94 -7.96 8.20 -9.70
C PRO A 94 -7.18 8.63 -8.45
N GLU A 95 -7.68 8.25 -7.27
CA GLU A 95 -7.00 8.61 -6.05
C GLU A 95 -5.58 8.05 -6.10
N LYS A 96 -4.62 8.84 -5.63
CA LYS A 96 -3.22 8.43 -5.64
C LYS A 96 -3.02 7.25 -4.71
N GLU A 97 -2.04 6.43 -5.04
CA GLU A 97 -1.73 5.21 -4.31
C GLU A 97 -1.46 5.55 -2.84
N ILE A 98 -2.05 4.76 -1.95
CA ILE A 98 -1.76 4.81 -0.52
C ILE A 98 -0.50 3.99 -0.29
N GLU A 99 0.48 4.60 0.39
CA GLU A 99 1.79 4.01 0.66
C GLU A 99 1.86 3.35 2.05
N SER A 100 1.10 3.88 3.01
CA SER A 100 1.02 3.32 4.36
C SER A 100 -0.33 3.63 5.01
N LEU A 101 -0.68 2.79 5.98
CA LEU A 101 -1.89 2.87 6.78
C LEU A 101 -1.54 2.59 8.24
N LEU A 102 -2.11 3.41 9.13
CA LEU A 102 -2.01 3.28 10.57
C LEU A 102 -3.41 3.27 11.18
N VAL A 103 -3.64 2.43 12.18
CA VAL A 103 -4.91 2.36 12.90
C VAL A 103 -4.71 2.79 14.34
N THR A 104 -5.57 3.69 14.81
CA THR A 104 -5.70 4.09 16.21
C THR A 104 -7.05 3.59 16.75
N ALA A 105 -7.35 3.84 18.03
CA ALA A 105 -8.61 3.38 18.64
C ALA A 105 -9.86 3.87 17.89
N SER A 106 -9.86 5.10 17.37
CA SER A 106 -11.03 5.75 16.74
C SER A 106 -10.80 6.25 15.31
N ARG A 107 -9.56 6.19 14.81
CA ARG A 107 -9.20 6.74 13.49
C ARG A 107 -8.30 5.80 12.70
N VAL A 108 -8.48 5.81 11.39
CA VAL A 108 -7.52 5.25 10.43
C VAL A 108 -6.80 6.41 9.77
N LEU A 109 -5.47 6.37 9.70
CA LEU A 109 -4.66 7.37 9.01
C LEU A 109 -4.02 6.71 7.80
N THR A 110 -4.04 7.38 6.65
CA THR A 110 -3.42 6.91 5.42
C THR A 110 -2.57 8.01 4.81
N CYS A 111 -1.44 7.63 4.21
CA CYS A 111 -0.60 8.55 3.47
C CYS A 111 -0.42 8.11 2.02
N SER A 112 -0.24 9.06 1.13
CA SER A 112 -0.27 8.81 -0.32
C SER A 112 0.87 9.49 -1.08
N GLN A 113 1.01 9.10 -2.34
CA GLN A 113 2.02 9.62 -3.26
C GLN A 113 1.90 11.13 -3.56
N ASP A 114 0.76 11.75 -3.27
CA ASP A 114 0.54 13.19 -3.45
C ASP A 114 0.96 14.05 -2.24
N GLY A 115 1.61 13.45 -1.25
CA GLY A 115 2.09 14.20 -0.09
C GLY A 115 1.01 14.53 0.94
N LYS A 116 -0.16 13.89 0.83
CA LYS A 116 -1.28 14.10 1.76
C LYS A 116 -1.41 12.99 2.79
N VAL A 117 -1.94 13.38 3.94
CA VAL A 117 -2.46 12.47 4.95
C VAL A 117 -3.96 12.64 5.01
N LYS A 118 -4.68 11.52 4.91
CA LYS A 118 -6.13 11.45 5.12
C LYS A 118 -6.40 10.73 6.44
N VAL A 119 -7.40 11.23 7.16
CA VAL A 119 -7.83 10.73 8.46
C VAL A 119 -9.28 10.31 8.33
N TRP A 120 -9.55 9.05 8.62
CA TRP A 120 -10.85 8.42 8.44
C TRP A 120 -11.42 8.01 9.80
N ASP A 121 -12.73 8.07 9.92
CA ASP A 121 -13.45 7.49 11.05
C ASP A 121 -13.29 5.97 11.02
N HIS A 122 -12.91 5.39 12.16
CA HIS A 122 -12.69 3.96 12.27
C HIS A 122 -13.99 3.15 12.06
N HIS A 123 -15.15 3.67 12.46
CA HIS A 123 -16.40 2.91 12.45
C HIS A 123 -16.97 2.77 11.05
N ASP A 124 -17.07 3.88 10.31
CA ASP A 124 -17.74 3.94 9.00
C ASP A 124 -16.85 4.37 7.83
N LEU A 125 -15.55 4.57 8.05
CA LEU A 125 -14.58 5.03 7.05
C LEU A 125 -14.94 6.37 6.38
N LYS A 126 -15.70 7.24 7.05
CA LYS A 126 -15.87 8.62 6.56
C LYS A 126 -14.58 9.41 6.70
N LEU A 127 -14.27 10.20 5.67
CA LEU A 127 -13.15 11.14 5.73
C LEU A 127 -13.45 12.24 6.76
N LEU A 128 -12.63 12.33 7.80
CA LEU A 128 -12.72 13.33 8.86
C LEU A 128 -11.83 14.54 8.59
N HIS A 129 -10.62 14.29 8.09
CA HIS A 129 -9.64 15.33 7.84
C HIS A 129 -8.71 14.95 6.68
N GLU A 130 -8.22 15.97 5.97
CA GLU A 130 -7.20 15.83 4.93
C GLU A 130 -6.27 17.04 5.03
N PHE A 131 -4.97 16.81 5.03
CA PHE A 131 -3.97 17.88 5.00
C PHE A 131 -2.76 17.48 4.17
N LYS A 132 -2.11 18.49 3.58
CA LYS A 132 -0.86 18.31 2.86
C LYS A 132 0.29 18.32 3.86
N ALA A 133 0.88 17.15 4.10
CA ALA A 133 1.98 17.00 5.05
C ALA A 133 3.34 17.26 4.38
N HIS A 134 3.50 16.80 3.15
CA HIS A 134 4.73 16.88 2.37
C HIS A 134 4.46 17.37 0.94
N ASP A 135 5.50 17.84 0.26
CA ASP A 135 5.42 18.20 -1.17
C ASP A 135 5.59 17.01 -2.10
N TYR A 136 6.05 15.88 -1.57
CA TYR A 136 6.31 14.63 -2.27
C TYR A 136 5.66 13.44 -1.55
N SER A 137 5.76 12.26 -2.15
CA SER A 137 5.22 11.01 -1.63
C SER A 137 5.63 10.76 -0.18
N ILE A 138 4.64 10.44 0.66
CA ILE A 138 4.86 10.03 2.05
C ILE A 138 4.99 8.52 2.07
N ASN A 139 6.12 8.01 2.55
CA ASN A 139 6.44 6.58 2.54
C ASN A 139 5.91 5.84 3.78
N ASP A 140 5.72 6.55 4.90
CA ASP A 140 5.23 5.94 6.13
C ASP A 140 4.61 6.90 7.14
N LEU A 141 3.81 6.33 8.04
CA LEU A 141 3.15 6.98 9.16
C LEU A 141 3.47 6.27 10.47
N LEU A 142 3.66 7.01 11.54
CA LEU A 142 3.88 6.47 12.87
C LEU A 142 3.25 7.38 13.93
N VAL A 143 2.68 6.80 14.98
CA VAL A 143 2.24 7.57 16.15
C VAL A 143 3.09 7.19 17.35
N LEU A 144 3.57 8.21 18.07
CA LEU A 144 4.18 8.08 19.39
C LEU A 144 3.51 9.08 20.33
N GLY A 145 2.84 8.56 21.37
CA GLY A 145 2.11 9.39 22.32
C GLY A 145 1.03 10.23 21.65
N SER A 146 1.19 11.55 21.70
CA SER A 146 0.27 12.54 21.13
C SER A 146 0.72 13.10 19.78
N THR A 147 1.77 12.51 19.20
CA THR A 147 2.45 13.05 18.03
C THR A 147 2.39 12.05 16.87
N LEU A 148 1.94 12.55 15.72
CA LEU A 148 2.01 11.86 14.44
C LEU A 148 3.34 12.20 13.76
N PHE A 149 4.03 11.19 13.27
CA PHE A 149 5.23 11.33 12.46
C PHE A 149 4.93 10.88 11.02
N THR A 150 5.43 11.64 10.06
CA THR A 150 5.34 11.34 8.62
C THR A 150 6.75 11.37 8.04
N CYS A 151 7.08 10.43 7.14
CA CYS A 151 8.37 10.43 6.43
C CYS A 151 8.17 10.38 4.92
N SER A 152 9.09 10.96 4.15
CA SER A 152 8.85 11.28 2.75
C SER A 152 10.09 11.10 1.88
N VAL A 153 9.83 11.03 0.58
CA VAL A 153 10.84 11.09 -0.50
C VAL A 153 11.62 12.41 -0.47
N ASP A 154 11.09 13.45 0.15
CA ASP A 154 11.76 14.75 0.31
C ASP A 154 12.90 14.78 1.34
N ALA A 155 13.34 13.62 1.83
CA ALA A 155 14.39 13.46 2.84
C ALA A 155 14.06 14.08 4.20
N THR A 156 12.79 14.34 4.50
CA THR A 156 12.38 14.88 5.81
C THR A 156 11.45 13.94 6.57
N VAL A 157 11.55 14.03 7.89
CA VAL A 157 10.52 13.54 8.81
C VAL A 157 9.80 14.76 9.38
N LYS A 158 8.47 14.78 9.40
CA LYS A 158 7.70 15.82 10.05
C LYS A 158 6.93 15.25 11.23
N SER A 159 6.79 16.05 12.27
CA SER A 159 5.99 15.72 13.46
C SER A 159 4.81 16.68 13.57
N TRP A 160 3.65 16.14 13.92
CA TRP A 160 2.38 16.83 13.93
C TRP A 160 1.65 16.54 15.24
N ASP A 161 0.86 17.48 15.72
CA ASP A 161 -0.10 17.17 16.78
C ASP A 161 -1.15 16.19 16.26
N LEU A 162 -1.34 15.07 16.96
CA LEU A 162 -2.28 14.03 16.51
C LEU A 162 -3.76 14.47 16.63
N ASN A 163 -4.07 15.52 17.39
CA ASN A 163 -5.43 16.01 17.57
C ASN A 163 -5.73 17.21 16.65
N THR A 164 -4.80 18.18 16.56
CA THR A 164 -5.01 19.39 15.75
C THR A 164 -4.47 19.27 14.32
N PHE A 165 -3.58 18.30 14.07
CA PHE A 165 -2.82 18.15 12.82
C PHE A 165 -1.95 19.37 12.47
N GLU A 166 -1.61 20.17 13.48
CA GLU A 166 -0.66 21.27 13.33
C GLU A 166 0.77 20.74 13.31
N LEU A 167 1.60 21.30 12.41
CA LEU A 167 3.00 20.97 12.29
C LEU A 167 3.77 21.42 13.54
N LYS A 168 4.42 20.48 14.24
CA LYS A 168 5.30 20.76 15.38
C LYS A 168 6.74 20.99 14.92
N ASN A 169 7.30 20.04 14.17
CA ASN A 169 8.69 20.12 13.69
C ASN A 169 8.85 19.56 12.28
N THR A 170 9.86 20.07 11.56
CA THR A 170 10.40 19.46 10.34
C THR A 170 11.86 19.04 10.63
N LEU A 171 12.14 17.75 10.55
CA LEU A 171 13.40 17.12 10.88
C LEU A 171 14.17 16.84 9.58
N THR A 172 15.26 17.58 9.35
CA THR A 172 16.00 17.63 8.08
C THR A 172 17.38 16.97 8.20
N ASN A 173 17.46 15.88 8.97
CA ASN A 173 18.73 15.19 9.25
C ASN A 173 19.14 14.21 8.15
N HIS A 174 18.18 13.69 7.40
CA HIS A 174 18.43 12.75 6.31
C HIS A 174 18.85 13.48 5.04
N GLU A 175 19.72 12.84 4.26
CA GLU A 175 20.17 13.35 2.96
C GLU A 175 19.39 12.73 1.79
N GLU A 176 18.72 11.60 2.03
CA GLU A 176 18.00 10.81 1.03
C GLU A 176 16.58 10.48 1.50
N SER A 177 15.76 9.94 0.59
CA SER A 177 14.37 9.53 0.85
C SER A 177 14.24 8.70 2.12
N VAL A 178 13.40 9.15 3.06
CA VAL A 178 13.14 8.43 4.30
C VAL A 178 12.03 7.42 4.05
N ARG A 179 12.33 6.12 4.15
CA ARG A 179 11.42 5.05 3.71
C ARG A 179 10.47 4.59 4.79
N LYS A 180 10.97 4.40 6.02
CA LYS A 180 10.20 3.73 7.08
C LYS A 180 10.45 4.31 8.46
N LEU A 181 9.40 4.26 9.26
CA LEU A 181 9.38 4.70 10.64
C LEU A 181 9.09 3.51 11.56
N ALA A 182 9.69 3.50 12.75
CA ALA A 182 9.36 2.54 13.81
C ALA A 182 9.43 3.21 15.19
N THR A 183 8.78 2.61 16.18
CA THR A 183 8.89 3.05 17.58
C THR A 183 9.06 1.86 18.51
N ASN A 184 9.84 2.06 19.57
CA ASN A 184 9.88 1.16 20.73
C ASN A 184 9.01 1.68 21.89
N GLY A 185 8.09 2.61 21.63
CA GLY A 185 7.23 3.25 22.63
C GLY A 185 7.86 4.44 23.36
N THR A 186 9.16 4.71 23.17
CA THR A 186 9.83 5.89 23.75
C THR A 186 10.52 6.75 22.70
N HIS A 187 11.08 6.12 21.67
CA HIS A 187 11.79 6.79 20.58
C HIS A 187 11.15 6.47 19.24
N VAL A 188 11.39 7.34 18.28
CA VAL A 188 11.09 7.13 16.85
C VAL A 188 12.39 6.84 16.12
N PHE A 189 12.40 5.79 15.31
CA PHE A 189 13.48 5.42 14.42
C PHE A 189 13.05 5.72 12.99
N ALA A 190 13.87 6.40 12.22
CA ALA A 190 13.63 6.70 10.81
C ALA A 190 14.81 6.24 9.97
N GLY A 191 14.57 5.43 8.94
CA GLY A 191 15.60 4.90 8.04
C GLY A 191 15.44 5.40 6.61
N ASP A 192 16.55 5.70 5.94
CA ASP A 192 16.57 6.23 4.57
C ASP A 192 17.24 5.30 3.54
N ASP A 193 17.27 5.75 2.27
CA ASP A 193 17.91 5.06 1.15
C ASP A 193 19.44 5.00 1.27
N LYS A 194 20.06 5.88 2.05
CA LYS A 194 21.51 5.82 2.29
C LYS A 194 21.88 4.75 3.32
N GLY A 195 20.89 4.24 4.04
CA GLY A 195 21.09 3.31 5.15
C GLY A 195 21.36 4.00 6.48
N GLU A 196 21.09 5.29 6.60
CA GLU A 196 21.18 6.01 7.87
C GLU A 196 19.88 5.85 8.65
N VAL A 197 20.01 5.49 9.93
CA VAL A 197 18.89 5.43 10.88
C VAL A 197 19.07 6.51 11.94
N TYR A 198 18.16 7.48 11.95
CA TYR A 198 18.09 8.49 13.01
C TYR A 198 17.09 8.10 14.09
N VAL A 199 17.42 8.45 15.33
CA VAL A 199 16.61 8.21 16.52
C VAL A 199 16.16 9.55 17.08
N PHE A 200 14.86 9.74 17.22
CA PHE A 200 14.24 10.94 17.76
C PHE A 200 13.43 10.61 19.02
N ASP A 201 13.22 11.59 19.89
CA ASP A 201 12.18 11.52 20.92
C ASP A 201 10.83 12.05 20.42
N GLU A 202 9.78 11.99 21.26
CA GLU A 202 8.44 12.52 20.90
C GLU A 202 8.46 14.02 20.52
N SER A 203 9.42 14.80 21.05
CA SER A 203 9.55 16.22 20.71
C SER A 203 10.20 16.46 19.35
N GLY A 204 10.75 15.43 18.72
CA GLY A 204 11.49 15.49 17.47
C GLY A 204 12.98 15.76 17.65
N ALA A 205 13.51 15.80 18.88
CA ALA A 205 14.93 16.02 19.09
C ALA A 205 15.74 14.76 18.77
N VAL A 206 16.86 14.93 18.06
CA VAL A 206 17.76 13.82 17.71
C VAL A 206 18.48 13.30 18.94
N GLN A 207 18.26 12.03 19.25
CA GLN A 207 18.87 11.32 20.36
C GLN A 207 20.11 10.53 19.92
N ALA A 208 20.10 9.94 18.73
CA ALA A 208 21.21 9.17 18.20
C ALA A 208 21.08 8.97 16.68
N SER A 209 22.14 8.47 16.05
CA SER A 209 22.07 7.89 14.71
C SER A 209 23.06 6.74 14.55
N TYR A 210 22.79 5.86 13.58
CA TYR A 210 23.69 4.79 13.17
C TYR A 210 23.40 4.37 11.73
N GLY A 211 24.41 3.83 11.04
CA GLY A 211 24.28 3.35 9.67
C GLY A 211 24.14 1.83 9.58
N VAL A 212 23.36 1.35 8.61
CA VAL A 212 23.20 -0.07 8.24
C VAL A 212 23.70 -0.41 6.82
N VAL A 213 24.43 0.53 6.19
CA VAL A 213 25.23 0.39 4.95
C VAL A 213 24.42 0.26 3.64
N GLU A 214 23.14 -0.11 3.71
CA GLU A 214 22.24 -0.25 2.55
C GLU A 214 20.88 0.38 2.88
N GLU A 215 20.06 0.61 1.85
CA GLU A 215 18.72 1.18 1.93
C GLU A 215 17.88 0.49 3.02
N VAL A 216 17.19 1.28 3.83
CA VAL A 216 16.29 0.75 4.86
C VAL A 216 14.88 0.56 4.31
N TRP A 217 14.61 -0.62 3.74
CA TRP A 217 13.31 -0.97 3.15
C TRP A 217 12.20 -1.20 4.18
N SER A 218 12.56 -1.70 5.36
CA SER A 218 11.61 -1.96 6.45
C SER A 218 12.27 -1.79 7.81
N LEU A 219 11.49 -1.38 8.81
CA LEU A 219 11.95 -1.07 10.14
C LEU A 219 10.91 -1.54 11.16
N HIS A 220 11.37 -2.14 12.25
CA HIS A 220 10.58 -2.39 13.45
C HIS A 220 11.47 -2.19 14.67
N ALA A 221 10.89 -1.77 15.78
CA ALA A 221 11.62 -1.61 17.03
C ALA A 221 10.80 -2.19 18.17
N GLN A 222 11.45 -2.98 19.02
CA GLN A 222 10.87 -3.55 20.22
C GLN A 222 11.93 -3.49 21.32
N ASP A 223 11.60 -2.84 22.43
CA ASP A 223 12.52 -2.64 23.55
C ASP A 223 13.85 -2.00 23.09
N ASP A 224 14.97 -2.69 23.29
CA ASP A 224 16.31 -2.29 22.87
C ASP A 224 16.75 -2.90 21.52
N LEU A 225 15.86 -3.61 20.83
CA LEU A 225 16.11 -4.26 19.55
C LEU A 225 15.48 -3.47 18.40
N ILE A 226 16.28 -3.24 17.35
CA ILE A 226 15.85 -2.67 16.09
C ILE A 226 16.08 -3.69 15.00
N TYR A 227 15.02 -3.95 14.25
CA TYR A 227 15.00 -4.85 13.12
C TYR A 227 14.93 -4.02 11.85
N SER A 228 15.96 -4.12 11.02
CA SER A 228 16.04 -3.39 9.77
C SER A 228 16.12 -4.37 8.62
N VAL A 229 15.32 -4.15 7.59
CA VAL A 229 15.41 -4.89 6.35
C VAL A 229 16.09 -4.04 5.30
N ARG A 230 17.18 -4.59 4.76
CA ARG A 230 17.96 -4.07 3.64
C ARG A 230 17.55 -4.79 2.35
N ASP A 231 18.25 -4.61 1.23
CA ASP A 231 17.86 -5.21 -0.07
C ASP A 231 17.50 -6.70 0.05
N ARG A 232 18.40 -7.52 0.62
CA ARG A 232 18.20 -8.98 0.79
C ARG A 232 18.56 -9.52 2.17
N GLY A 233 18.67 -8.65 3.16
CA GLY A 233 19.10 -9.02 4.50
C GLY A 233 18.27 -8.35 5.58
N VAL A 234 17.97 -9.12 6.63
CA VAL A 234 17.38 -8.61 7.86
C VAL A 234 18.49 -8.53 8.91
N THR A 235 18.71 -7.36 9.47
CA THR A 235 19.65 -7.13 10.56
C THR A 235 18.91 -6.85 11.85
N ILE A 236 19.44 -7.37 12.95
CA ILE A 236 18.93 -7.15 14.29
C ILE A 236 20.02 -6.43 15.06
N THR A 237 19.72 -5.19 15.44
CA THR A 237 20.64 -4.26 16.08
C THR A 237 20.18 -4.00 17.50
N GLN A 238 21.05 -4.18 18.48
CA GLN A 238 20.77 -3.91 19.87
C GLN A 238 21.34 -2.55 20.29
N THR A 239 20.55 -1.75 21.00
CA THR A 239 21.01 -0.54 21.69
C THR A 239 21.44 -0.90 23.12
N LYS A 240 22.63 -0.48 23.56
CA LYS A 240 23.10 -0.81 24.92
C LYS A 240 22.73 0.21 25.99
N GLY A 241 21.62 0.94 25.82
CA GLY A 241 21.18 2.03 26.72
C GLY A 241 22.17 3.21 26.83
N GLN A 242 23.30 3.16 26.12
CA GLN A 242 24.27 4.24 26.01
C GLN A 242 24.06 4.97 24.69
N LYS A 243 24.13 6.30 24.74
CA LYS A 243 24.02 7.14 23.55
C LYS A 243 25.00 6.67 22.47
N ASN A 244 24.49 6.45 21.27
CA ASN A 244 25.26 6.06 20.08
C ASN A 244 25.99 4.70 20.16
N LYS A 245 25.51 3.74 20.97
CA LYS A 245 26.03 2.37 20.95
C LYS A 245 25.02 1.38 20.39
N PHE A 246 25.21 1.07 19.12
CA PHE A 246 24.44 0.09 18.36
C PHE A 246 25.33 -1.08 17.96
N THR A 247 24.83 -2.30 18.11
CA THR A 247 25.57 -3.51 17.75
C THR A 247 24.66 -4.44 16.98
N VAL A 248 25.06 -4.82 15.77
CA VAL A 248 24.38 -5.89 15.03
C VAL A 248 24.65 -7.20 15.74
N ILE A 249 23.60 -7.82 16.29
CA ILE A 249 23.68 -9.09 17.03
C ILE A 249 23.29 -10.28 16.14
N LYS A 250 22.57 -10.04 15.04
CA LYS A 250 22.18 -11.08 14.09
C LYS A 250 21.97 -10.49 12.70
N SER A 251 22.29 -11.29 11.69
CA SER A 251 21.90 -11.09 10.31
C SER A 251 21.21 -12.35 9.78
N LEU A 252 20.12 -12.17 9.04
CA LEU A 252 19.31 -13.22 8.42
C LEU A 252 19.08 -12.86 6.95
N GLU A 253 18.82 -13.85 6.11
CA GLU A 253 18.40 -13.61 4.72
C GLU A 253 16.88 -13.45 4.65
N GLY A 254 16.43 -12.39 3.97
CA GLY A 254 15.02 -12.08 3.85
C GLY A 254 14.80 -10.75 3.15
N ARG A 255 13.53 -10.39 2.95
CA ARG A 255 13.11 -9.17 2.26
C ARG A 255 12.07 -8.43 3.09
N ALA A 256 11.88 -7.16 2.78
CA ALA A 256 10.79 -6.37 3.32
C ALA A 256 9.42 -6.91 2.85
N PRO A 257 8.34 -6.66 3.60
CA PRO A 257 8.30 -5.96 4.89
C PRO A 257 8.63 -6.86 6.10
N ILE A 258 8.90 -6.25 7.25
CA ILE A 258 9.10 -6.95 8.53
C ILE A 258 7.94 -6.73 9.48
N CYS A 259 7.63 -7.73 10.30
CA CYS A 259 6.67 -7.60 11.38
C CYS A 259 7.08 -8.48 12.56
N VAL A 260 6.97 -7.93 13.77
CA VAL A 260 7.10 -8.70 15.00
C VAL A 260 5.73 -8.82 15.66
N ALA A 261 5.31 -10.05 15.93
CA ALA A 261 4.10 -10.38 16.66
C ALA A 261 4.46 -11.28 17.84
N GLY A 262 4.43 -10.73 19.06
CA GLY A 262 4.92 -11.40 20.26
C GLY A 262 6.37 -11.89 20.08
N ASN A 263 6.59 -13.18 20.30
CA ASN A 263 7.91 -13.82 20.13
C ASN A 263 8.15 -14.36 18.71
N ASN A 264 7.50 -13.78 17.70
CA ASN A 264 7.63 -14.20 16.31
C ASN A 264 8.13 -13.03 15.46
N LEU A 265 9.32 -13.21 14.89
CA LEU A 265 9.89 -12.31 13.91
C LEU A 265 9.52 -12.83 12.52
N THR A 266 8.82 -12.01 11.74
CA THR A 266 8.28 -12.43 10.44
C THR A 266 8.73 -11.48 9.34
N PHE A 267 9.12 -12.05 8.20
CA PHE A 267 9.50 -11.31 7.00
C PHE A 267 9.49 -12.27 5.79
N PRO A 268 9.24 -11.79 4.56
CA PRO A 268 9.36 -12.63 3.37
C PRO A 268 10.78 -13.18 3.15
N ASP A 269 10.87 -14.33 2.51
CA ASP A 269 12.11 -14.85 1.96
C ASP A 269 12.63 -13.98 0.80
N THR A 270 13.74 -14.38 0.20
CA THR A 270 14.35 -13.63 -0.90
C THR A 270 13.50 -13.58 -2.18
N SER A 271 12.51 -14.48 -2.32
CA SER A 271 11.54 -14.41 -3.42
C SER A 271 10.49 -13.32 -3.19
N GLY A 272 10.21 -12.97 -1.92
CA GLY A 272 9.16 -12.05 -1.53
C GLY A 272 7.76 -12.68 -1.46
N LEU A 273 7.64 -14.00 -1.66
CA LEU A 273 6.35 -14.71 -1.75
C LEU A 273 6.05 -15.58 -0.52
N THR A 274 7.08 -16.10 0.14
CA THR A 274 6.93 -16.97 1.32
C THR A 274 7.33 -16.22 2.57
N ILE A 275 6.49 -16.22 3.61
CA ILE A 275 6.82 -15.57 4.89
C ILE A 275 7.63 -16.55 5.74
N ARG A 276 8.81 -16.13 6.19
CA ARG A 276 9.60 -16.86 7.18
C ARG A 276 9.19 -16.42 8.57
N VAL A 277 8.97 -17.40 9.45
CA VAL A 277 8.64 -17.16 10.86
C VAL A 277 9.82 -17.62 11.71
N HIS A 278 10.49 -16.67 12.34
CA HIS A 278 11.61 -16.89 13.22
C HIS A 278 11.21 -16.70 14.68
N ASP A 279 11.86 -17.43 15.59
CA ASP A 279 11.78 -17.17 17.01
C ASP A 279 12.40 -15.81 17.35
N ASN A 280 11.66 -14.91 17.98
CA ASN A 280 12.16 -13.58 18.34
C ASN A 280 12.74 -13.50 19.76
N THR A 281 13.05 -14.65 20.38
CA THR A 281 13.76 -14.65 21.67
C THR A 281 15.21 -14.24 21.45
N ALA A 282 15.69 -13.26 22.22
CA ALA A 282 17.03 -12.71 22.10
C ALA A 282 18.10 -13.81 22.02
N GLY A 283 18.84 -13.85 20.92
CA GLY A 283 19.94 -14.79 20.67
C GLY A 283 19.54 -16.11 19.97
N SER A 284 18.25 -16.44 19.87
CA SER A 284 17.78 -17.65 19.17
C SER A 284 17.62 -17.38 17.67
N TYR A 285 16.67 -16.53 17.27
CA TYR A 285 16.39 -16.16 15.87
C TYR A 285 16.28 -17.35 14.91
N LYS A 286 15.94 -18.53 15.45
CA LYS A 286 15.84 -19.78 14.68
C LYS A 286 14.57 -19.78 13.85
N LEU A 287 14.65 -20.29 12.63
CA LEU A 287 13.49 -20.49 11.78
C LEU A 287 12.55 -21.52 12.44
N LYS A 288 11.34 -21.10 12.78
CA LYS A 288 10.24 -21.97 13.27
C LYS A 288 9.53 -22.65 12.11
N GLY A 289 9.36 -21.94 10.99
CA GLY A 289 8.80 -22.47 9.75
C GLY A 289 8.39 -21.37 8.78
N GLU A 290 7.55 -21.73 7.82
CA GLU A 290 7.20 -20.89 6.66
C GLU A 290 5.70 -20.85 6.43
N LEU A 291 5.18 -19.69 6.03
CA LEU A 291 3.80 -19.50 5.61
C LEU A 291 3.77 -19.30 4.10
N LYS A 292 3.20 -20.28 3.39
CA LYS A 292 3.14 -20.35 1.92
C LYS A 292 1.72 -20.10 1.45
N GLY A 293 1.56 -19.26 0.43
CA GLY A 293 0.25 -19.05 -0.18
C GLY A 293 0.16 -17.83 -1.09
N HIS A 294 0.95 -16.78 -0.87
CA HIS A 294 0.97 -15.62 -1.78
C HIS A 294 1.56 -16.01 -3.14
N GLU A 295 0.90 -15.56 -4.21
CA GLU A 295 1.33 -15.81 -5.59
C GLU A 295 2.19 -14.67 -6.16
N MET A 296 2.13 -13.51 -5.51
CA MET A 296 2.87 -12.30 -5.87
C MET A 296 3.53 -11.68 -4.64
N ILE A 297 4.37 -10.66 -4.87
CA ILE A 297 5.17 -10.03 -3.83
C ILE A 297 4.31 -9.53 -2.67
N ILE A 298 4.70 -9.89 -1.46
CA ILE A 298 4.12 -9.41 -0.21
C ILE A 298 4.65 -8.00 0.05
N THR A 299 3.74 -7.05 0.23
CA THR A 299 4.08 -5.63 0.40
C THR A 299 3.62 -5.07 1.74
N ALA A 300 2.74 -5.77 2.45
CA ALA A 300 2.26 -5.36 3.76
C ALA A 300 2.19 -6.55 4.73
N LEU A 301 2.68 -6.34 5.95
CA LEU A 301 2.53 -7.25 7.09
C LEU A 301 2.01 -6.48 8.31
N GLY A 302 1.17 -7.11 9.12
CA GLY A 302 0.65 -6.51 10.36
C GLY A 302 0.36 -7.56 11.43
N GLY A 303 0.84 -7.36 12.65
CA GLY A 303 0.59 -8.28 13.76
C GLY A 303 -0.84 -8.16 14.30
N VAL A 304 -1.40 -9.27 14.76
CA VAL A 304 -2.70 -9.31 15.45
C VAL A 304 -2.53 -10.03 16.78
N GLY A 305 -2.37 -9.28 17.86
CA GLY A 305 -1.95 -9.84 19.14
C GLY A 305 -0.53 -10.42 19.05
N GLU A 306 -0.27 -11.52 19.75
CA GLU A 306 1.06 -12.11 19.88
C GLU A 306 1.30 -13.32 18.95
N ASP A 307 0.24 -13.88 18.37
CA ASP A 307 0.26 -15.20 17.72
C ASP A 307 -0.34 -15.21 16.32
N ARG A 308 -0.84 -14.07 15.81
CA ARG A 308 -1.41 -13.98 14.48
C ARG A 308 -0.76 -12.90 13.65
N LEU A 309 -0.75 -13.13 12.34
CA LEU A 309 -0.16 -12.25 11.34
C LEU A 309 -1.14 -12.00 10.21
N LEU A 310 -1.20 -10.75 9.77
CA LEU A 310 -1.82 -10.33 8.53
C LEU A 310 -0.74 -10.18 7.47
N SER A 311 -1.06 -10.58 6.25
CA SER A 311 -0.25 -10.28 5.08
C SER A 311 -1.12 -9.86 3.90
N ALA A 312 -0.60 -8.95 3.10
CA ALA A 312 -1.20 -8.56 1.82
C ALA A 312 -0.11 -8.16 0.82
N GLY A 313 -0.45 -8.24 -0.46
CA GLY A 313 0.53 -8.08 -1.53
C GLY A 313 -0.06 -7.62 -2.85
N TRP A 314 0.72 -7.87 -3.90
CA TRP A 314 0.36 -7.63 -5.29
C TRP A 314 -0.60 -8.67 -5.88
N ASP A 315 -0.93 -9.71 -5.13
CA ASP A 315 -1.93 -10.72 -5.49
C ASP A 315 -3.37 -10.27 -5.13
N ASN A 316 -3.52 -9.06 -4.59
CA ASN A 316 -4.81 -8.49 -4.20
C ASN A 316 -5.54 -9.35 -3.16
N GLU A 317 -4.82 -10.04 -2.28
CA GLU A 317 -5.41 -10.86 -1.24
C GLU A 317 -4.85 -10.49 0.14
N ALA A 318 -5.74 -10.35 1.12
CA ALA A 318 -5.37 -10.32 2.53
C ALA A 318 -5.46 -11.74 3.10
N ARG A 319 -4.44 -12.15 3.85
CA ARG A 319 -4.38 -13.43 4.54
C ARG A 319 -4.15 -13.24 6.03
N LEU A 320 -4.87 -14.01 6.84
CA LEU A 320 -4.69 -14.10 8.29
C LEU A 320 -4.09 -15.46 8.63
N TRP A 321 -2.96 -15.45 9.34
CA TRP A 321 -2.20 -16.64 9.69
C TRP A 321 -2.13 -16.84 11.20
N ASP A 322 -2.07 -18.11 11.59
CA ASP A 322 -1.71 -18.52 12.94
C ASP A 322 -0.22 -18.85 12.99
N LEU A 323 0.54 -18.14 13.82
CA LEU A 323 1.99 -18.27 13.95
C LEU A 323 2.42 -19.46 14.82
N THR A 324 1.49 -20.04 15.57
CA THR A 324 1.76 -21.20 16.43
C THR A 324 1.70 -22.50 15.62
N SER A 325 0.62 -22.69 14.88
CA SER A 325 0.37 -23.84 14.00
C SER A 325 0.90 -23.67 12.59
N LEU A 326 1.32 -22.45 12.23
CA LEU A 326 1.83 -22.08 10.90
C LEU A 326 0.81 -22.36 9.78
N LYS A 327 -0.46 -22.03 10.03
CA LYS A 327 -1.56 -22.28 9.10
C LYS A 327 -2.28 -21.01 8.71
N LEU A 328 -2.80 -21.00 7.48
CA LEU A 328 -3.76 -20.01 7.03
C LEU A 328 -5.07 -20.20 7.80
N LEU A 329 -5.55 -19.14 8.44
CA LEU A 329 -6.83 -19.12 9.14
C LEU A 329 -7.96 -18.63 8.24
N ALA A 330 -7.71 -17.55 7.51
CA ALA A 330 -8.69 -16.93 6.63
C ALA A 330 -7.99 -16.13 5.53
N SER A 331 -8.70 -15.90 4.43
CA SER A 331 -8.29 -14.96 3.40
C SER A 331 -9.47 -14.29 2.73
N CYS A 332 -9.22 -13.14 2.10
CA CYS A 332 -10.22 -12.41 1.34
C CYS A 332 -9.58 -11.58 0.22
N GLY A 333 -10.28 -11.48 -0.90
CA GLY A 333 -9.88 -10.61 -2.01
C GLY A 333 -10.02 -9.12 -1.67
N LEU A 334 -9.09 -8.32 -2.18
CA LEU A 334 -9.00 -6.88 -1.99
C LEU A 334 -9.25 -6.15 -3.32
N PRO A 335 -9.63 -4.85 -3.28
CA PRO A 335 -9.91 -4.08 -4.49
C PRO A 335 -8.70 -3.93 -5.44
N GLY A 336 -7.49 -3.98 -4.90
CA GLY A 336 -6.22 -3.91 -5.63
C GLY A 336 -5.03 -4.24 -4.72
N TYR A 337 -3.82 -4.00 -5.20
CA TYR A 337 -2.62 -4.33 -4.42
C TYR A 337 -2.52 -3.44 -3.19
N THR A 338 -1.95 -3.99 -2.13
CA THR A 338 -2.04 -3.41 -0.79
C THR A 338 -0.67 -3.05 -0.24
N ASN A 339 -0.48 -1.80 0.15
CA ASN A 339 0.78 -1.33 0.74
C ASN A 339 0.67 -1.14 2.26
N GLY A 340 -0.54 -1.03 2.80
CA GLY A 340 -0.79 -0.93 4.24
C GLY A 340 -1.85 -1.91 4.70
N ILE A 341 -1.56 -2.66 5.78
CA ILE A 341 -2.51 -3.55 6.45
C ILE A 341 -2.30 -3.47 7.96
N ALA A 342 -3.38 -3.35 8.73
CA ALA A 342 -3.33 -3.30 10.19
C ALA A 342 -4.62 -3.81 10.82
N ALA A 343 -4.52 -4.37 12.02
CA ALA A 343 -5.68 -4.71 12.83
C ALA A 343 -5.96 -3.65 13.90
N SER A 344 -7.24 -3.47 14.21
CA SER A 344 -7.71 -2.72 15.37
C SER A 344 -7.92 -3.65 16.56
N GLN A 345 -7.92 -3.08 17.77
CA GLN A 345 -8.12 -3.84 19.01
C GLN A 345 -9.51 -4.47 19.14
N ASP A 346 -10.52 -3.92 18.47
CA ASP A 346 -11.89 -4.45 18.43
C ASP A 346 -12.10 -5.52 17.34
N GLY A 347 -11.03 -6.00 16.72
CA GLY A 347 -11.05 -7.18 15.83
C GLY A 347 -11.40 -6.88 14.37
N TYR A 348 -11.29 -5.62 13.94
CA TYR A 348 -11.35 -5.26 12.52
C TYR A 348 -9.95 -5.22 11.91
N ILE A 349 -9.91 -5.43 10.59
CA ILE A 349 -8.71 -5.32 9.76
C ILE A 349 -8.94 -4.20 8.76
N PHE A 350 -7.91 -3.37 8.59
CA PHE A 350 -7.89 -2.28 7.62
C PHE A 350 -6.81 -2.57 6.59
N ALA A 351 -7.14 -2.36 5.32
CA ALA A 351 -6.18 -2.46 4.24
C ALA A 351 -6.35 -1.29 3.27
N ALA A 352 -5.23 -0.81 2.75
CA ALA A 352 -5.19 0.29 1.80
C ALA A 352 -4.04 0.14 0.78
N GLY A 353 -4.23 0.69 -0.41
CA GLY A 353 -3.20 0.64 -1.45
C GLY A 353 -3.62 1.25 -2.78
N ALA A 354 -3.58 0.44 -3.84
CA ALA A 354 -3.72 0.86 -5.23
C ALA A 354 -4.98 1.69 -5.50
N GLY A 355 -4.84 2.81 -6.20
CA GLY A 355 -5.99 3.67 -6.53
C GLY A 355 -6.68 4.29 -5.32
N GLY A 356 -5.99 4.36 -4.17
CA GLY A 356 -6.45 5.04 -2.96
C GLY A 356 -7.56 4.34 -2.19
N PHE A 357 -7.82 3.04 -2.44
CA PHE A 357 -8.84 2.34 -1.66
C PHE A 357 -8.44 2.24 -0.18
N VAL A 358 -9.44 2.35 0.69
CA VAL A 358 -9.36 1.99 2.11
C VAL A 358 -10.52 1.07 2.39
N CYS A 359 -10.27 -0.10 2.96
CA CYS A 359 -11.31 -1.07 3.28
C CYS A 359 -11.20 -1.54 4.72
N LYS A 360 -12.36 -1.93 5.26
CA LYS A 360 -12.53 -2.47 6.61
C LYS A 360 -13.12 -3.87 6.49
N MET A 361 -12.50 -4.82 7.16
CA MET A 361 -12.89 -6.23 7.21
C MET A 361 -13.05 -6.65 8.66
N LYS A 362 -13.89 -7.63 8.94
CA LYS A 362 -14.10 -8.16 10.30
C LYS A 362 -13.53 -9.56 10.39
N ILE A 363 -12.78 -9.85 11.45
CA ILE A 363 -12.39 -11.22 11.79
C ILE A 363 -13.63 -11.89 12.37
N SER A 364 -14.21 -12.83 11.61
CA SER A 364 -15.42 -13.59 12.00
C SER A 364 -15.08 -14.94 12.59
#